data_AF-A0A8C3I0I2-F1
#
_entry.id   AF-A0A8C3I0I2-F1
#
_cell.length_a   1.000
_cell.length_b   1.000
_cell.length_c   1.000
_cell.angle_alpha   90.00
_cell.angle_beta   90.00
_cell.angle_gamma   90.00
#
_symmetry.space_group_name_H-M   'P 1'
#
loop_
_entity.id
_entity.type
_entity.pdbx_description
1 polymer ?
#
loop_
_entity_poly.entity_id
_entity_poly.type
_entity_poly.pdbx_seq_one_letter_code
_entity_poly.pdbx_strand_id
1 'polypeptide(L)' 'MQLLILVLLPVAFLLLPGIIGGWEARPHSRPYMAYVQIAMWRGVKTCGGVLIRDDVVLTAAHCNDKQG' A
#
# COMPACT_ATOMS: atom_id res chain seq x y z
N MET A 1 -6.23 36.24 -4.95
CA MET A 1 -5.98 35.02 -5.76
C MET A 1 -4.60 34.42 -5.49
N GLN A 2 -3.52 35.21 -5.42
CA GLN A 2 -2.16 34.72 -5.12
C GLN A 2 -2.02 33.98 -3.77
N LEU A 3 -2.64 34.50 -2.70
CA LEU A 3 -2.68 33.84 -1.39
C LEU A 3 -3.42 32.50 -1.42
N LEU A 4 -4.45 32.38 -2.25
CA LEU A 4 -5.21 31.14 -2.39
C LEU A 4 -4.34 30.06 -3.05
N ILE A 5 -3.56 30.42 -4.06
CA ILE A 5 -2.63 29.50 -4.73
C ILE A 5 -1.50 29.08 -3.77
N LEU A 6 -0.94 30.01 -2.99
CA LEU A 6 0.09 29.72 -1.97
C LEU A 6 -0.36 28.72 -0.91
N VAL A 7 -1.66 28.70 -0.58
CA VAL A 7 -2.23 27.79 0.41
C VAL A 7 -2.69 26.46 -0.24
N LEU A 8 -3.32 26.50 -1.41
CA LEU A 8 -3.92 25.31 -2.02
C LEU A 8 -2.90 24.36 -2.67
N LEU A 9 -1.82 24.86 -3.28
CA LEU A 9 -0.79 24.02 -3.90
C LEU A 9 -0.09 23.05 -2.93
N PRO A 10 0.42 23.52 -1.78
CA PRO A 10 1.07 22.62 -0.81
C PRO A 10 0.08 21.65 -0.17
N VAL A 11 -1.17 22.09 0.08
CA VAL A 11 -2.22 21.21 0.61
C VAL A 11 -2.55 20.10 -0.39
N ALA A 12 -2.62 20.39 -1.69
CA ALA A 12 -2.81 19.37 -2.71
C ALA A 12 -1.68 18.33 -2.67
N PHE A 13 -0.42 18.77 -2.61
CA PHE A 13 0.74 17.86 -2.53
C PHE A 13 0.72 16.93 -1.31
N LEU A 14 0.24 17.41 -0.16
CA LEU A 14 0.09 16.59 1.06
C LEU A 14 -1.05 15.58 0.98
N LEU A 15 -2.03 15.82 0.12
CA LEU A 15 -3.24 15.01 0.00
C LEU A 15 -3.21 14.02 -1.16
N LEU A 16 -2.18 14.02 -2.01
CA LEU A 16 -2.05 13.00 -3.06
C LEU A 16 -1.68 11.65 -2.42
N PRO A 17 -2.55 10.63 -2.50
CA PRO A 17 -2.19 9.28 -2.09
C PRO A 17 -1.12 8.74 -3.05
N GLY A 18 0.01 8.30 -2.51
CA GLY A 18 1.09 7.76 -3.33
C GLY A 18 2.40 7.59 -2.57
N ILE A 19 3.35 6.89 -3.20
CA ILE A 19 4.70 6.73 -2.66
C ILE A 19 5.52 7.97 -3.04
N ILE A 20 5.85 8.80 -2.04
CA ILE A 20 6.64 10.03 -2.24
C ILE A 20 8.10 9.67 -2.51
N GLY A 21 8.68 10.20 -3.58
CA GLY A 21 10.08 9.96 -3.97
C GLY A 21 10.36 8.56 -4.54
N GLY A 22 9.33 7.73 -4.71
CA GLY A 22 9.44 6.42 -5.36
C GLY A 22 9.33 6.49 -6.87
N TRP A 23 9.55 5.35 -7.52
CA TRP A 23 9.24 5.12 -8.93
C TRP A 23 8.39 3.87 -9.08
N GLU A 24 7.56 3.86 -10.12
CA GLU A 24 6.78 2.69 -10.45
C GLU A 24 7.70 1.50 -10.78
N ALA A 25 7.43 0.35 -10.17
CA ALA A 25 8.17 -0.86 -10.48
C ALA A 25 7.83 -1.31 -11.91
N ARG A 26 8.83 -1.73 -12.69
CA ARG A 26 8.56 -2.35 -13.99
C ARG A 26 7.63 -3.56 -13.80
N PRO A 27 6.58 -3.74 -14.63
CA PRO A 27 5.68 -4.88 -14.51
C PRO A 27 6.44 -6.20 -14.39
N HIS A 28 6.03 -7.04 -13.43
CA HIS A 28 6.63 -8.35 -13.15
C HIS A 28 8.12 -8.35 -12.73
N SER A 29 8.76 -7.20 -12.50
CA SER A 29 10.16 -7.14 -12.03
C SER A 29 10.36 -7.58 -10.57
N ARG A 30 9.26 -7.75 -9.83
CA ARG A 30 9.22 -8.22 -8.45
C ARG A 30 8.31 -9.45 -8.37
N PRO A 31 8.71 -10.60 -8.97
CA PRO A 31 7.85 -11.78 -9.09
C PRO A 31 7.49 -12.41 -7.73
N TYR A 32 8.26 -12.11 -6.69
CA TYR A 32 7.99 -12.51 -5.32
C TYR A 32 6.95 -11.63 -4.61
N MET A 33 6.59 -10.46 -5.15
CA MET A 33 5.66 -9.54 -4.48
C MET A 33 4.23 -10.07 -4.57
N ALA A 34 3.60 -10.29 -3.41
CA ALA A 34 2.23 -10.77 -3.30
C ALA A 34 1.31 -9.67 -2.76
N TYR A 35 0.11 -9.57 -3.33
CA TYR A 35 -1.00 -8.79 -2.79
C TYR A 35 -1.88 -9.71 -1.95
N VAL A 36 -1.95 -9.46 -0.65
CA VAL A 36 -2.60 -10.35 0.32
C VAL A 36 -3.94 -9.74 0.72
N GLN A 37 -5.03 -10.47 0.43
CA GLN A 37 -6.38 -10.12 0.87
C GLN A 37 -6.82 -11.07 1.98
N ILE A 38 -7.24 -10.51 3.12
CA ILE A 38 -7.64 -11.29 4.30
C ILE A 38 -9.09 -10.94 4.63
N ALA A 39 -9.95 -11.95 4.58
CA ALA A 39 -11.34 -11.82 4.96
C ALA A 39 -11.45 -11.59 6.48
N MET A 40 -12.05 -10.48 6.84
CA MET A 40 -12.31 -10.07 8.22
C MET A 40 -13.82 -10.09 8.49
N TRP A 41 -14.19 -10.04 9.78
CA TRP A 41 -15.60 -9.98 10.18
C TRP A 41 -16.35 -8.77 9.57
N ARG A 42 -15.64 -7.65 9.34
CA ARG A 42 -16.19 -6.42 8.72
C ARG A 42 -15.48 -6.05 7.42
N GLY A 43 -15.37 -6.99 6.49
CA GLY A 43 -14.85 -6.72 5.14
C GLY A 43 -13.51 -7.37 4.86
N VAL A 44 -12.65 -6.70 4.10
CA VAL A 44 -11.37 -7.25 3.64
C VAL A 44 -10.23 -6.34 4.06
N LYS A 45 -9.22 -6.89 4.75
CA LYS A 45 -7.95 -6.22 5.01
C LYS A 45 -6.98 -6.53 3.87
N THR A 46 -6.18 -5.54 3.48
CA THR A 46 -5.18 -5.70 2.42
C THR A 46 -3.79 -5.48 2.99
N CYS A 47 -2.84 -6.31 2.56
CA CYS A 47 -1.45 -6.28 3.00
C CYS A 47 -0.52 -6.64 1.84
N GLY A 48 0.79 -6.42 2.04
CA GLY A 48 1.83 -6.99 1.18
C GLY A 48 2.30 -8.36 1.69
N GLY A 49 2.96 -9.10 0.81
CA GLY A 49 3.64 -10.35 1.16
C GLY A 49 4.77 -10.69 0.19
N VAL A 50 5.52 -11.74 0.53
CA VAL A 50 6.64 -12.26 -0.27
C VAL A 50 6.45 -13.76 -0.50
N LEU A 51 6.41 -14.18 -1.76
CA LEU A 51 6.43 -15.60 -2.14
C LEU A 51 7.82 -16.18 -1.84
N ILE A 52 7.91 -17.07 -0.85
CA ILE A 52 9.19 -17.68 -0.41
C ILE A 52 9.34 -19.13 -0.88
N ARG A 53 8.23 -19.76 -1.28
CA ARG A 53 8.11 -21.07 -1.91
C ARG A 53 6.88 -21.05 -2.81
N ASP A 54 6.74 -22.03 -3.71
CA ASP A 54 5.65 -22.09 -4.69
C ASP A 54 4.24 -22.01 -4.09
N ASP A 55 4.08 -22.37 -2.82
CA ASP A 55 2.81 -22.42 -2.09
C ASP A 55 2.79 -21.60 -0.79
N VAL A 56 3.86 -20.83 -0.49
CA VAL A 56 3.96 -20.09 0.78
C VAL A 56 4.30 -18.61 0.57
N VAL A 57 3.42 -17.75 1.08
CA VAL A 57 3.62 -16.31 1.18
C VAL A 57 3.91 -15.91 2.62
N LEU A 58 5.05 -15.23 2.83
CA LEU A 58 5.41 -14.59 4.10
C LEU A 58 4.77 -13.19 4.17
N THR A 59 4.13 -12.85 5.28
CA THR A 59 3.52 -11.53 5.53
C THR A 59 3.69 -11.13 7.01
N ALA A 60 3.32 -9.90 7.37
CA ALA A 60 3.37 -9.43 8.74
C ALA A 60 2.27 -10.08 9.59
N ALA A 61 2.59 -10.47 10.83
CA ALA A 61 1.63 -11.12 11.73
C ALA A 61 0.35 -10.30 11.95
N HIS A 62 0.48 -8.97 12.09
CA HIS A 62 -0.65 -8.07 12.33
C HIS A 62 -1.62 -7.94 11.13
N CYS A 63 -1.24 -8.46 9.95
CA CYS A 63 -2.15 -8.51 8.80
C CYS A 63 -3.33 -9.44 9.07
N ASN A 64 -3.13 -10.50 9.87
CA ASN A 64 -4.18 -11.42 10.27
C ASN A 64 -4.79 -11.09 11.64
N ASP A 65 -4.42 -9.95 12.24
CA ASP A 65 -4.93 -9.61 13.56
C ASP A 65 -6.41 -9.16 13.48
N LYS A 66 -7.19 -9.66 14.44
CA LYS A 66 -8.62 -9.35 14.58
C LYS A 66 -8.85 -8.00 15.26
N GLN A 67 -7.80 -7.41 15.81
CA GLN A 67 -7.83 -6.13 16.52
C GLN A 67 -7.17 -5.04 15.68
N GLY A 68 -7.99 -4.10 15.23
CA GLY A 68 -7.60 -2.69 15.25
C GLY A 68 -7.94 -2.13 16.62
#